data_AF-A0A617TJY7-F1
#
_entry.id   AF-A0A617TJY7-F1
#
_cell.length_a   1.000
_cell.length_b   1.000
_cell.length_c   1.000
_cell.angle_alpha   90.00
_cell.angle_beta   90.00
_cell.angle_gamma   90.00
#
_symmetry.space_group_name_H-M   'P 1'
#
loop_
_entity.id
_entity.type
_entity.pdbx_description
1 polymer ?
#
loop_
_entity_poly.entity_id
_entity_poly.type
_entity_poly.pdbx_seq_one_letter_code
_entity_poly.pdbx_strand_id
1 'polypeptide(L)'
;MILYVNGIRKDATASLDLLTRAVVISLFTWRRAERDDRTLQPYGWWGDTWPAVQNDRIGSRLYLLKRRKLTNKTPQDAREYMQQALAWMTDDGVAARVDVTAERTGIDMLAAGITIYQRDGTIHNITFDDIWSELDG
;
A
#
# COMPACT_ATOMS: atom_id res chain seq x y z
N MET A 1 9.73 0.33 -10.33
CA MET A 1 9.63 0.94 -8.99
C MET A 1 10.96 0.98 -8.24
N ILE A 2 11.29 2.13 -7.64
CA ILE A 2 12.36 2.40 -6.67
C ILE A 2 11.71 2.74 -5.32
N LEU A 3 12.24 2.14 -4.25
CA LEU A 3 11.84 2.40 -2.88
C LEU A 3 12.80 3.38 -2.21
N TYR A 4 12.27 4.41 -1.57
CA TYR A 4 13.01 5.32 -0.69
C TYR A 4 12.50 5.19 0.74
N VAL A 5 13.42 5.12 1.70
CA VAL A 5 13.11 5.10 3.13
C VAL A 5 13.87 6.23 3.80
N ASN A 6 13.15 7.17 4.39
CA ASN A 6 13.69 8.39 4.99
C ASN A 6 14.61 9.15 4.01
N GLY A 7 14.21 9.21 2.74
CA GLY A 7 14.97 9.86 1.66
C GLY A 7 16.13 9.03 1.08
N ILE A 8 16.42 7.86 1.64
CA ILE A 8 17.51 6.99 1.19
C ILE A 8 16.96 5.90 0.26
N ARG A 9 17.48 5.83 -0.96
CA ARG A 9 17.16 4.76 -1.92
C ARG A 9 17.52 3.38 -1.32
N LYS A 10 16.62 2.42 -1.46
CA LYS A 10 16.82 1.02 -1.10
C LYS A 10 16.91 0.15 -2.35
N ASP A 11 17.88 -0.75 -2.35
CA ASP A 11 18.00 -1.79 -3.37
C ASP A 11 17.01 -2.92 -3.11
N ALA A 12 16.62 -3.64 -4.16
CA ALA A 12 15.64 -4.73 -4.07
C ALA A 12 16.09 -5.88 -3.14
N THR A 13 17.39 -6.04 -2.93
CA THR A 13 17.98 -7.06 -2.04
C THR A 13 18.28 -6.56 -0.64
N ALA A 14 18.06 -5.26 -0.37
CA ALA A 14 18.36 -4.69 0.93
C ALA A 14 17.42 -5.26 2.01
N SER A 15 17.98 -5.52 3.19
CA SER A 15 17.16 -5.78 4.38
C SER A 15 16.34 -4.53 4.71
N LEU A 16 15.03 -4.72 4.88
CA LEU A 16 14.10 -3.68 5.30
C LEU A 16 13.89 -3.75 6.81
N ASP A 17 13.83 -2.58 7.45
CA ASP A 17 13.40 -2.49 8.84
C ASP A 17 11.94 -2.98 9.00
N LEU A 18 11.53 -3.23 10.24
CA LEU A 18 10.23 -3.84 10.54
C LEU A 18 9.06 -3.02 9.99
N LEU A 19 9.10 -1.69 10.12
CA LEU A 19 8.02 -0.81 9.65
C LEU A 19 7.97 -0.80 8.14
N THR A 20 9.11 -0.61 7.46
CA THR A 20 9.15 -0.63 5.99
C THR A 20 8.66 -1.97 5.45
N ARG A 21 9.11 -3.08 6.03
CA ARG A 21 8.67 -4.43 5.63
C ARG A 21 7.17 -4.63 5.84
N ALA A 22 6.63 -4.16 6.96
CA ALA A 22 5.20 -4.23 7.24
C ALA A 22 4.37 -3.44 6.21
N VAL A 23 4.82 -2.24 5.83
CA VAL A 23 4.17 -1.46 4.76
C VAL A 23 4.23 -2.20 3.42
N VAL A 24 5.41 -2.68 3.00
CA VAL A 24 5.56 -3.40 1.73
C VAL A 24 4.65 -4.63 1.68
N ILE A 25 4.62 -5.44 2.74
CA ILE A 25 3.72 -6.61 2.82
C ILE A 25 2.26 -6.17 2.74
N SER A 26 1.86 -5.12 3.47
CA SER A 26 0.49 -4.62 3.47
C SER A 26 0.06 -4.12 2.08
N LEU A 27 0.94 -3.44 1.35
CA LEU A 27 0.59 -2.88 0.05
C LEU A 27 0.61 -3.93 -1.07
N PHE A 28 1.57 -4.85 -1.05
CA PHE A 28 1.82 -5.78 -2.16
C PHE A 28 1.34 -7.22 -1.90
N THR A 29 0.64 -7.46 -0.79
CA THR A 29 -0.21 -8.64 -0.63
C THR A 29 -1.59 -8.35 -1.19
N TRP A 30 -2.21 -9.32 -1.88
CA TRP A 30 -3.57 -9.14 -2.38
C TRP A 30 -4.61 -9.29 -1.27
N ARG A 31 -5.36 -8.23 -1.01
CA ARG A 31 -6.59 -8.29 -0.21
C ARG A 31 -7.78 -8.62 -1.07
N ARG A 32 -8.78 -9.31 -0.54
CA ARG A 32 -10.00 -9.62 -1.29
C ARG A 32 -10.74 -8.36 -1.74
N ALA A 33 -11.21 -8.36 -2.99
CA ALA A 33 -12.09 -7.33 -3.53
C ALA A 33 -13.34 -7.14 -2.64
N GLU A 34 -13.77 -5.89 -2.47
CA GLU A 34 -15.01 -5.55 -1.78
C GLU A 34 -16.22 -5.80 -2.69
N ARG A 35 -17.43 -5.78 -2.12
CA ARG A 35 -18.67 -6.10 -2.83
C ARG A 35 -18.92 -5.20 -4.05
N ASP A 36 -18.50 -3.94 -3.97
CA ASP A 36 -18.74 -2.93 -5.01
C ASP A 36 -17.60 -2.89 -6.05
N ASP A 37 -16.55 -3.68 -5.85
CA ASP A 37 -15.47 -3.82 -6.82
C ASP A 37 -15.90 -4.71 -7.99
N ARG A 38 -15.84 -4.15 -9.19
CA ARG A 38 -16.13 -4.89 -10.42
C ARG A 38 -14.88 -5.66 -10.87
N THR A 39 -14.78 -6.93 -10.49
CA THR A 39 -13.73 -7.84 -10.96
C THR A 39 -14.25 -9.25 -11.17
N LEU A 40 -13.75 -9.93 -12.22
CA LEU A 40 -13.98 -11.36 -12.44
C LEU A 40 -12.95 -12.24 -11.71
N GLN A 41 -11.89 -11.63 -11.18
CA GLN A 41 -10.77 -12.31 -10.52
C GLN A 41 -10.54 -11.67 -9.14
N PRO A 42 -11.37 -12.00 -8.13
CA PRO A 42 -11.16 -11.53 -6.77
C PRO A 42 -10.01 -12.33 -6.12
N TYR A 43 -8.78 -11.88 -6.37
CA TYR A 43 -7.61 -12.35 -5.63
C TYR A 43 -7.75 -12.07 -4.13
N GLY A 44 -6.90 -12.69 -3.31
CA GLY A 44 -6.92 -12.49 -1.87
C GLY A 44 -5.80 -13.27 -1.17
N TRP A 45 -5.58 -12.98 0.10
CA TRP A 45 -4.63 -13.67 0.94
C TRP A 45 -5.30 -14.85 1.63
N TRP A 46 -4.67 -16.02 1.56
CA TRP A 46 -5.26 -17.25 2.10
C TRP A 46 -5.48 -17.20 3.62
N GLY A 47 -4.66 -16.42 4.34
CA GLY A 47 -4.74 -16.24 5.79
C GLY A 47 -6.04 -15.57 6.27
N ASP A 48 -6.71 -14.80 5.40
CA ASP A 48 -8.00 -14.17 5.71
C ASP A 48 -9.16 -15.19 5.82
N THR A 49 -8.92 -16.48 5.52
CA THR A 49 -9.92 -17.54 5.65
C THR A 49 -10.20 -17.88 7.12
N TRP A 50 -9.19 -17.78 7.98
CA TRP A 50 -9.28 -18.03 9.42
C TRP A 50 -8.53 -16.95 10.20
N PRO A 51 -9.04 -15.70 10.19
CA PRO A 51 -8.33 -14.61 10.83
C PRO A 51 -8.43 -14.73 12.36
N ALA A 52 -7.35 -14.35 13.05
CA ALA A 52 -7.33 -14.34 14.52
C ALA A 52 -8.31 -13.30 15.10
N VAL A 53 -8.49 -12.19 14.38
CA VAL A 53 -9.46 -11.13 14.67
C VAL A 53 -10.52 -11.12 13.57
N GLN A 54 -11.79 -11.08 13.94
CA GLN A 54 -12.87 -11.10 12.96
C GLN A 54 -12.76 -9.91 11.99
N ASN A 55 -12.90 -10.19 10.69
CA ASN A 55 -12.77 -9.21 9.60
C ASN A 55 -11.37 -8.60 9.41
N ASP A 56 -10.34 -9.14 10.06
CA ASP A 56 -8.97 -8.81 9.69
C ASP A 56 -8.71 -9.28 8.26
N ARG A 57 -8.10 -8.39 7.46
CA ARG A 57 -7.92 -8.55 6.02
C ARG A 57 -6.60 -7.95 5.60
N ILE A 58 -5.63 -8.82 5.37
CA ILE A 58 -4.29 -8.38 4.98
C ILE A 58 -4.23 -8.04 3.50
N GLY A 59 -3.46 -7.02 3.20
CA GLY A 59 -3.11 -6.65 1.84
C GLY A 59 -3.86 -5.43 1.34
N SER A 60 -3.66 -5.14 0.06
CA SER A 60 -4.33 -4.05 -0.63
C SER A 60 -5.14 -4.56 -1.83
N ARG A 61 -6.05 -3.69 -2.28
CA ARG A 61 -6.79 -3.87 -3.53
C ARG A 61 -6.11 -3.19 -4.72
N LEU A 62 -4.83 -2.80 -4.61
CA LEU A 62 -4.08 -2.13 -5.69
C LEU A 62 -4.09 -2.92 -7.00
N TYR A 63 -4.12 -4.25 -6.94
CA TYR A 63 -4.22 -5.11 -8.12
C TYR A 63 -5.49 -4.86 -8.96
N LEU A 64 -6.55 -4.27 -8.40
CA LEU A 64 -7.76 -3.90 -9.16
C LEU A 64 -7.52 -2.74 -10.13
N LEU A 65 -6.40 -2.04 -9.97
CA LEU A 65 -5.97 -0.98 -10.88
C LEU A 65 -5.18 -1.52 -12.07
N LYS A 66 -4.76 -2.79 -12.04
CA LYS A 66 -4.06 -3.45 -13.15
C LYS A 66 -4.82 -3.28 -14.47
N ARG A 67 -4.13 -2.83 -15.52
CA ARG A 67 -4.69 -2.59 -16.87
C ARG A 67 -5.79 -1.52 -16.93
N ARG A 68 -6.00 -0.73 -15.87
CA ARG A 68 -6.86 0.45 -15.97
C ARG A 68 -6.11 1.56 -16.69
N LYS A 69 -6.82 2.47 -17.34
CA LYS A 69 -6.17 3.70 -17.82
C LYS A 69 -5.75 4.56 -16.62
N LEU A 70 -4.55 5.12 -16.67
CA LEU A 70 -4.13 6.13 -15.72
C LEU A 70 -4.92 7.42 -15.96
N THR A 71 -5.88 7.68 -15.09
CA THR A 71 -6.78 8.86 -15.13
C THR A 71 -6.65 9.65 -13.84
N ASN A 72 -7.31 10.81 -13.74
CA ASN A 72 -7.33 11.59 -12.49
C ASN A 72 -7.97 10.85 -11.30
N LYS A 73 -8.79 9.81 -11.56
CA LYS A 73 -9.40 8.99 -10.51
C LYS A 73 -8.44 7.92 -9.97
N THR A 74 -7.46 7.49 -10.77
CA THR A 74 -6.56 6.39 -10.42
C THR A 74 -5.73 6.67 -9.15
N PRO A 75 -5.13 7.86 -8.95
CA PRO A 75 -4.45 8.17 -7.69
C PRO A 75 -5.38 8.18 -6.49
N GLN A 76 -6.63 8.63 -6.66
CA GLN A 76 -7.61 8.61 -5.57
C GLN A 76 -7.94 7.19 -5.13
N ASP A 77 -8.22 6.29 -6.09
CA ASP A 77 -8.50 4.87 -5.80
C ASP A 77 -7.26 4.20 -5.17
N ALA A 78 -6.05 4.47 -5.69
CA ALA A 78 -4.80 3.94 -5.13
C ALA A 78 -4.59 4.39 -3.68
N ARG A 79 -4.79 5.68 -3.38
CA ARG A 79 -4.71 6.22 -2.02
C ARG A 79 -5.70 5.54 -1.09
N GLU A 80 -6.95 5.35 -1.53
CA GLU A 80 -7.97 4.65 -0.73
C GLU A 80 -7.55 3.21 -0.42
N TYR A 81 -7.06 2.47 -1.41
CA TYR A 81 -6.61 1.09 -1.22
C TYR A 81 -5.40 0.97 -0.31
N MET A 82 -4.44 1.90 -0.43
CA MET A 82 -3.28 1.95 0.47
C MET A 82 -3.66 2.35 1.89
N GLN A 83 -4.59 3.31 2.08
CA GLN A 83 -5.12 3.67 3.39
C GLN A 83 -5.82 2.48 4.06
N GLN A 84 -6.65 1.76 3.31
CA GLN A 84 -7.31 0.55 3.80
C GLN A 84 -6.30 -0.53 4.22
N ALA A 85 -5.26 -0.74 3.42
CA ALA A 85 -4.23 -1.74 3.68
C ALA A 85 -3.36 -1.43 4.91
N LEU A 86 -3.24 -0.15 5.29
CA LEU A 86 -2.37 0.30 6.38
C LEU A 86 -3.14 0.67 7.67
N ALA A 87 -4.48 0.62 7.65
CA ALA A 87 -5.32 0.97 8.80
C ALA A 87 -4.99 0.18 10.07
N TRP A 88 -4.63 -1.10 9.91
CA TRP A 88 -4.24 -1.97 11.03
C TRP A 88 -3.08 -1.38 11.85
N MET A 89 -2.18 -0.61 11.24
CA MET A 89 -1.03 -0.04 11.94
C MET A 89 -1.46 0.91 13.07
N THR A 90 -2.55 1.65 12.88
CA THR A 90 -3.12 2.48 13.95
C THR A 90 -4.00 1.68 14.89
N ASP A 91 -4.80 0.75 14.34
CA ASP A 91 -5.76 -0.05 15.11
C ASP A 91 -5.04 -0.94 16.15
N ASP A 92 -3.90 -1.52 15.77
CA ASP A 92 -3.06 -2.36 16.63
C ASP A 92 -2.05 -1.54 17.46
N GLY A 93 -2.01 -0.22 17.29
CA GLY A 93 -1.13 0.68 18.02
C GLY A 93 0.34 0.65 17.59
N VAL A 94 0.67 0.07 16.44
CA VAL A 94 2.01 0.09 15.82
C VAL A 94 2.43 1.50 15.40
N ALA A 95 1.46 2.36 15.06
CA ALA A 95 1.65 3.76 14.72
C ALA A 95 0.64 4.62 15.48
N ALA A 96 0.99 5.88 15.74
CA ALA A 96 0.04 6.88 16.23
C ALA A 96 -0.82 7.45 15.10
N ARG A 97 -0.25 7.56 13.90
CA ARG A 97 -0.92 8.05 12.69
C ARG A 97 -0.20 7.56 11.45
N VAL A 98 -0.94 7.30 10.38
CA VAL A 98 -0.39 7.00 9.06
C VAL A 98 -1.03 7.92 8.03
N ASP A 99 -0.21 8.68 7.33
CA ASP A 99 -0.63 9.47 6.18
C ASP A 99 -0.22 8.76 4.89
N VAL A 100 -1.08 8.83 3.89
CA VAL A 100 -0.86 8.22 2.58
C VAL A 100 -1.15 9.24 1.48
N THR A 101 -0.20 9.40 0.58
CA THR A 101 -0.34 10.19 -0.65
C THR A 101 -0.23 9.27 -1.86
N ALA A 102 -0.93 9.65 -2.93
CA ALA A 102 -0.77 9.05 -4.24
C ALA A 102 -0.96 10.16 -5.27
N GLU A 103 -0.01 10.31 -6.18
CA GLU A 103 -0.04 11.36 -7.18
C GLU A 103 0.47 10.84 -8.52
N ARG A 104 -0.13 11.34 -9.59
CA ARG A 104 0.35 11.04 -10.94
C ARG A 104 1.59 11.89 -11.21
N THR A 105 2.67 11.24 -11.57
CA THR A 105 3.92 11.88 -11.99
C THR A 105 4.09 11.68 -13.49
N GLY A 106 4.20 12.76 -14.26
CA GLY A 106 4.25 12.68 -15.72
C GLY A 106 2.98 12.09 -16.35
N ILE A 107 3.15 11.23 -17.35
CA ILE A 107 2.04 10.69 -18.16
C ILE A 107 1.62 9.29 -17.71
N ASP A 108 2.54 8.51 -17.16
CA ASP A 108 2.45 7.05 -17.00
C ASP A 108 2.88 6.54 -15.63
N MET A 109 3.34 7.40 -14.72
CA MET A 109 3.79 6.99 -13.38
C MET A 109 2.80 7.39 -12.29
N LEU A 110 2.75 6.56 -11.25
CA LEU A 110 1.98 6.83 -10.03
C LEU A 110 2.94 6.78 -8.84
N ALA A 111 3.30 7.94 -8.31
CA ALA A 111 4.08 8.04 -7.09
C ALA A 111 3.19 7.83 -5.86
N ALA A 112 3.74 7.19 -4.83
CA ALA A 112 3.05 6.96 -3.56
C ALA A 112 3.96 7.29 -2.38
N GLY A 113 3.40 7.97 -1.37
CA GLY A 113 4.09 8.34 -0.14
C GLY A 113 3.34 7.82 1.07
N ILE A 114 4.08 7.28 2.04
CA ILE A 114 3.56 6.83 3.33
C ILE A 114 4.40 7.50 4.41
N THR A 115 3.74 8.25 5.29
CA THR A 115 4.37 8.84 6.47
C THR A 115 3.76 8.24 7.73
N ILE A 116 4.59 7.58 8.51
CA ILE A 116 4.20 6.94 9.76
C ILE A 116 4.69 7.81 10.92
N TYR A 117 3.77 8.21 11.79
CA TYR A 117 4.07 8.95 13.01
C TYR A 117 3.99 7.99 14.19
N GLN A 118 5.08 7.88 14.93
CA GLN A 118 5.17 7.08 16.16
C GLN A 118 4.76 7.88 17.39
N ARG A 119 4.39 7.18 18.47
CA ARG A 119 3.97 7.81 19.74
C ARG A 119 5.10 8.56 20.43
N ASP A 120 6.34 8.19 20.18
CA ASP A 120 7.55 8.85 20.68
C ASP A 120 7.95 10.09 19.87
N GLY A 121 7.19 10.43 18.82
CA GLY A 121 7.46 11.55 17.92
C GLY A 121 8.35 11.20 16.72
N THR A 122 8.86 9.96 16.63
CA THR A 122 9.63 9.52 15.46
C THR A 122 8.75 9.48 14.21
N ILE A 123 9.30 9.95 13.09
CA ILE A 123 8.62 9.94 11.79
C ILE A 123 9.39 9.02 10.84
N HIS A 124 8.66 8.10 10.21
CA HIS A 124 9.22 7.18 9.21
C HIS A 124 8.54 7.41 7.87
N ASN A 125 9.32 7.82 6.87
CA ASN A 125 8.86 8.15 5.53
C ASN A 125 9.24 7.04 4.56
N ILE A 126 8.27 6.58 3.79
CA ILE A 126 8.42 5.57 2.74
C ILE A 126 7.84 6.14 1.46
N THR A 127 8.62 6.13 0.37
CA THR A 127 8.17 6.63 -0.93
C THR A 127 8.46 5.61 -2.01
N PHE A 128 7.50 5.45 -2.91
CA PHE A 128 7.61 4.69 -4.14
C PHE A 128 7.49 5.67 -5.31
N ASP A 129 8.48 5.70 -6.20
CA ASP A 129 8.52 6.63 -7.34
C ASP A 129 7.45 6.30 -8.40
N ASP A 130 7.22 5.01 -8.62
CA ASP A 130 6.26 4.49 -9.57
C ASP A 130 5.72 3.14 -9.11
N ILE A 131 4.60 3.15 -8.37
CA ILE A 131 3.85 1.94 -8.05
C ILE A 131 3.08 1.42 -9.26
N TRP A 132 2.89 2.23 -10.31
CA TRP A 132 2.14 1.87 -11.50
C TRP A 132 2.84 0.77 -12.29
N SER A 133 4.18 0.82 -12.37
CA SER A 133 4.98 -0.21 -13.05
C SER A 133 4.74 -1.62 -12.53
N GLU A 134 4.44 -1.76 -11.24
CA GLU A 134 4.17 -3.08 -10.62
C GLU A 134 2.74 -3.59 -10.91
N LEU A 135 1.83 -2.69 -11.29
CA LEU A 135 0.43 -3.01 -11.54
C LEU A 135 0.17 -3.29 -13.03
N ASP A 136 0.85 -2.58 -13.92
CA ASP A 136 0.64 -2.67 -15.38
C ASP A 136 1.56 -3.67 -16.11
N GLY A 137 2.43 -4.37 -15.37
CA GLY A 137 3.28 -5.45 -15.89
C GLY A 137 2.53 -6.70 -16.38
#